data_AF-A0A0C2JNV0-F1
#
_entry.id   AF-A0A0C2JNV0-F1
#
_cell.length_a   1.000
_cell.length_b   1.000
_cell.length_c   1.000
_cell.angle_alpha   90.00
_cell.angle_beta   90.00
_cell.angle_gamma   90.00
#
_symmetry.space_group_name_H-M   'P 1'
#
loop_
_entity.id
_entity.type
_entity.pdbx_description
1 polymer ?
#
loop_
_entity_poly.entity_id
_entity_poly.type
_entity_poly.pdbx_seq_one_letter_code
_entity_poly.pdbx_strand_id
1 'polypeptide(L)'
;MQIEHHLLSKRVVVDNTCFIRNLIVEITYSEGRIGGPSIFVEIDFIYFFKRKNQVGPLLGSSWVFGAVERNDISREIVMITLDGKRNTLLSIIENHVEIR
;
A
#
# COMPACT_ATOMS: atom_id res chain seq x y z
N MET A 1 5.27 0.88 30.88
CA MET A 1 4.47 1.81 30.06
C MET A 1 3.02 1.40 30.21
N GLN A 2 2.27 2.08 31.09
CA GLN A 2 0.83 1.83 31.27
C GLN A 2 0.10 2.57 30.15
N ILE A 3 -0.63 1.84 29.30
CA ILE A 3 -1.53 2.45 28.32
C ILE A 3 -2.85 2.69 29.07
N GLU A 4 -3.11 3.93 29.44
CA GLU A 4 -4.41 4.30 30.01
C GLU A 4 -5.48 4.18 28.91
N HIS A 5 -6.51 3.39 29.17
CA HIS A 5 -7.67 3.26 28.29
C HIS A 5 -8.55 4.52 28.38
N HIS A 6 -8.09 5.62 27.77
CA HIS A 6 -8.95 6.77 27.55
C HIS A 6 -9.95 6.41 26.44
N LEU A 7 -11.24 6.34 26.78
CA LEU A 7 -12.32 6.15 25.83
C LEU A 7 -12.43 7.38 24.92
N LEU A 8 -11.77 7.31 23.76
CA LEU A 8 -11.92 8.32 22.72
C LEU A 8 -13.36 8.29 22.19
N SER A 9 -13.94 9.47 21.96
CA SER A 9 -15.26 9.54 21.33
C SER A 9 -15.20 8.95 19.92
N LYS A 10 -16.30 8.34 19.46
CA LYS A 10 -16.39 7.78 18.09
C LYS A 10 -15.97 8.79 17.02
N ARG A 11 -16.34 10.05 17.20
CA ARG A 11 -15.97 11.15 16.29
C ARG A 11 -14.45 11.32 16.22
N VAL A 12 -13.79 11.42 17.37
CA VAL A 12 -12.32 11.60 17.42
C VAL A 12 -11.60 10.42 16.79
N VAL A 13 -12.10 9.19 16.97
CA VAL A 13 -11.52 8.00 16.33
C VAL A 13 -11.66 8.06 14.81
N VAL A 14 -12.85 8.40 14.30
CA VAL A 14 -13.10 8.51 12.86
C VAL A 14 -12.23 9.61 12.25
N ASP A 15 -12.20 10.79 12.86
CA ASP A 15 -11.43 11.93 12.35
C ASP A 15 -9.92 11.61 12.32
N ASN A 16 -9.37 11.03 13.39
CA ASN A 16 -7.97 10.61 13.41
C ASN A 16 -7.67 9.52 12.37
N THR A 17 -8.57 8.54 12.21
CA THR A 17 -8.38 7.46 11.21
C THR A 17 -8.38 8.03 9.79
N CYS A 18 -9.28 8.99 9.49
CA CYS A 18 -9.31 9.68 8.22
C CYS A 18 -8.03 10.51 7.99
N PHE A 19 -7.56 11.24 9.01
CA PHE A 19 -6.33 12.03 8.94
C PHE A 19 -5.12 11.14 8.64
N ILE A 20 -4.92 10.07 9.44
CA ILE A 20 -3.82 9.12 9.25
C ILE A 20 -3.88 8.49 7.86
N ARG A 21 -5.07 8.08 7.42
CA ARG A 21 -5.24 7.51 6.08
C ARG A 21 -4.80 8.48 4.99
N ASN A 22 -5.22 9.74 5.08
CA ASN A 22 -4.86 10.74 4.08
C ASN A 22 -3.35 11.06 4.11
N LEU A 23 -2.77 11.19 5.30
CA LEU A 23 -1.33 11.40 5.47
C LEU A 23 -0.52 10.23 4.89
N ILE A 24 -0.93 8.98 5.14
CA ILE A 24 -0.29 7.80 4.57
C ILE A 24 -0.37 7.86 3.05
N VAL A 25 -1.55 8.12 2.47
CA VAL A 25 -1.70 8.23 1.00
C VAL A 25 -0.77 9.29 0.40
N GLU A 26 -0.62 10.42 1.08
CA GLU A 26 0.26 11.51 0.65
C GLU A 26 1.75 11.13 0.73
N ILE A 27 2.18 10.47 1.82
CA ILE A 27 3.57 10.02 2.00
C ILE A 27 3.91 8.85 1.05
N THR A 28 2.96 7.96 0.80
CA THR A 28 3.12 6.79 -0.08
C THR A 28 3.20 7.18 -1.56
N TYR A 29 2.75 8.38 -1.93
CA TYR A 29 3.02 8.96 -3.24
C TYR A 29 4.49 9.42 -3.29
N SER A 30 5.41 8.47 -3.49
CA SER A 30 6.81 8.80 -3.77
C SER A 30 6.91 9.42 -5.17
N GLU A 31 7.48 10.63 -5.26
CA GLU A 31 7.78 11.22 -6.55
C GLU A 31 8.98 10.49 -7.18
N GLY A 32 8.73 9.85 -8.32
CA GLY A 32 9.78 9.24 -9.15
C GLY A 32 9.62 7.73 -9.35
N ARG A 33 10.56 7.18 -10.13
CA ARG A 33 10.70 5.74 -10.33
C ARG A 33 11.73 5.21 -9.34
N ILE A 34 11.56 3.96 -8.89
CA ILE A 34 12.57 3.24 -8.10
C ILE A 34 13.37 2.31 -9.02
N GLY A 35 14.55 1.88 -8.58
CA GLY A 35 15.44 1.00 -9.35
C GLY A 35 16.52 1.78 -10.11
N GLY A 36 17.01 1.17 -11.20
CA GLY A 36 18.13 1.67 -12.00
C GLY A 36 19.36 0.75 -11.96
N PRO A 37 20.47 1.17 -12.57
CA PRO A 37 21.65 0.31 -12.75
C PRO A 37 22.17 -0.23 -11.43
N SER A 38 22.28 -1.56 -11.33
CA SER A 38 22.76 -2.28 -10.14
C SER A 38 21.88 -2.14 -8.89
N ILE A 39 20.65 -1.64 -9.02
CA ILE A 39 19.66 -1.60 -7.94
C ILE A 39 18.69 -2.76 -8.11
N PHE A 40 18.61 -3.62 -7.10
CA PHE A 40 17.62 -4.70 -7.06
C PHE A 40 16.34 -4.18 -6.43
N VAL A 41 15.25 -4.24 -7.19
CA VAL A 41 13.90 -3.94 -6.70
C VAL A 41 13.17 -5.24 -6.44
N GLU A 42 12.68 -5.41 -5.22
CA GLU A 42 11.77 -6.48 -4.86
C GLU A 42 10.34 -6.02 -5.13
N ILE A 43 9.57 -6.84 -5.82
CA ILE A 43 8.20 -6.54 -6.23
C ILE A 43 7.30 -7.63 -5.68
N ASP A 44 6.21 -7.23 -5.04
CA ASP A 44 5.16 -8.14 -4.60
C ASP A 44 3.77 -7.63 -4.99
N PHE A 45 2.82 -8.55 -5.09
CA PHE A 45 1.47 -8.25 -5.48
C PHE A 45 0.48 -9.08 -4.68
N ILE A 46 -0.33 -8.38 -3.88
CA ILE A 46 -1.16 -9.00 -2.84
C ILE A 46 -2.63 -8.66 -3.08
N TYR A 47 -3.50 -9.65 -2.92
CA TYR A 47 -4.95 -9.46 -2.90
C TYR A 47 -5.44 -9.30 -1.46
N PHE A 48 -5.79 -8.07 -1.09
CA PHE A 48 -6.42 -7.78 0.19
C PHE A 48 -7.93 -7.93 0.07
N PHE A 49 -8.53 -8.64 1.02
CA PHE A 49 -9.98 -8.80 1.07
C PHE A 49 -10.49 -8.90 2.49
N LYS A 50 -11.75 -8.50 2.68
CA LYS A 50 -12.44 -8.62 3.97
C LYS A 50 -13.71 -9.43 3.81
N ARG A 51 -13.91 -10.42 4.68
CA ARG A 51 -15.17 -11.17 4.81
C ARG A 51 -15.95 -10.73 6.04
N LYS A 52 -17.28 -10.72 5.95
CA LYS A 52 -18.15 -10.54 7.11
C LYS A 52 -17.89 -11.67 8.10
N ASN A 53 -17.49 -11.36 9.33
CA ASN A 53 -17.17 -12.36 10.37
C ASN A 53 -16.13 -13.41 9.93
N GLN A 54 -15.15 -13.03 9.09
CA GLN A 54 -14.09 -13.89 8.53
C GLN A 54 -14.56 -15.04 7.60
N VAL A 55 -15.78 -15.54 7.75
CA VAL A 55 -16.33 -16.66 6.96
C VAL A 55 -17.46 -16.27 6.02
N GLY A 56 -18.10 -15.12 6.23
CA GLY A 56 -19.25 -14.65 5.45
C GLY A 56 -18.90 -14.03 4.10
N PRO A 57 -19.85 -13.31 3.48
CA PRO A 57 -19.65 -12.66 2.18
C PRO A 57 -18.46 -11.70 2.17
N LEU A 58 -17.84 -11.54 1.00
CA LEU A 58 -16.82 -10.52 0.76
C LEU A 58 -17.46 -9.14 0.85
N LEU A 59 -16.90 -8.29 1.72
CA LEU A 59 -17.36 -6.91 1.94
C LEU A 59 -16.57 -5.90 1.11
N GLY A 60 -15.42 -6.30 0.59
CA GLY A 60 -14.55 -5.47 -0.21
C GLY A 60 -13.24 -6.19 -0.47
N SER A 61 -12.61 -5.82 -1.57
CA SER A 61 -11.30 -6.33 -1.95
C SER A 61 -10.56 -5.35 -2.83
N SER A 62 -9.24 -5.39 -2.74
CA SER A 62 -8.36 -4.57 -3.54
C SER A 62 -7.09 -5.35 -3.80
N TRP A 63 -6.56 -5.19 -5.00
CA TRP A 63 -5.21 -5.61 -5.29
C TRP A 63 -4.26 -4.49 -4.92
N VAL A 64 -3.11 -4.86 -4.37
CA VAL A 64 -2.07 -3.92 -3.98
C VAL A 64 -0.76 -4.38 -4.58
N PHE A 65 -0.15 -3.49 -5.34
CA PHE A 65 1.21 -3.61 -5.84
C PHE A 65 2.15 -2.95 -4.84
N GLY A 66 3.18 -3.67 -4.43
CA GLY A 66 4.26 -3.19 -3.59
C GLY A 66 5.59 -3.37 -4.30
N ALA A 67 6.47 -2.39 -4.21
CA ALA A 67 7.84 -2.52 -4.66
C ALA A 67 8.79 -1.74 -3.74
N VAL A 68 9.99 -2.27 -3.51
CA VAL A 68 11.00 -1.66 -2.63
C VAL A 68 12.41 -1.93 -3.14
N GLU A 69 13.31 -0.95 -3.03
CA GLU A 69 14.73 -1.18 -3.30
C GLU A 69 15.36 -2.00 -2.17
N ARG A 70 15.98 -3.13 -2.51
CA ARG A 70 16.52 -4.09 -1.52
C ARG A 70 17.50 -3.46 -0.52
N ASN A 71 18.28 -2.48 -0.96
CA ASN A 71 19.32 -1.84 -0.16
C ASN A 71 18.87 -0.52 0.51
N ASP A 72 17.71 0.02 0.12
CA ASP A 72 17.15 1.24 0.68
C ASP A 72 15.62 1.12 0.78
N ILE A 73 15.17 0.68 1.95
CA ILE A 73 13.74 0.47 2.22
C ILE A 73 12.93 1.77 2.25
N SER A 74 13.58 2.94 2.28
CA SER A 74 12.86 4.22 2.19
C SER A 74 12.38 4.50 0.76
N ARG A 75 12.92 3.77 -0.23
CA ARG A 75 12.51 3.84 -1.64
C ARG A 75 11.52 2.72 -1.94
N GLU A 76 10.27 3.02 -1.64
CA GLU A 76 9.15 2.10 -1.83
C GLU A 76 8.01 2.73 -2.64
N ILE A 77 7.22 1.85 -3.25
CA ILE A 77 6.00 2.19 -3.98
C ILE A 77 4.91 1.25 -3.50
N VAL A 78 3.79 1.81 -3.07
CA VAL A 78 2.58 1.04 -2.78
C VAL A 78 1.41 1.63 -3.55
N MET A 79 0.78 0.81 -4.39
CA MET A 79 -0.31 1.24 -5.26
C MET A 79 -1.48 0.27 -5.17
N ILE A 80 -2.68 0.82 -4.96
CA ILE A 80 -3.92 0.04 -5.08
C ILE A 80 -4.25 -0.08 -6.57
N THR A 81 -4.48 -1.29 -7.04
CA THR A 81 -4.79 -1.57 -8.45
C THR A 81 -6.23 -2.07 -8.61
N LEU A 82 -6.80 -1.83 -9.79
CA LEU A 82 -8.17 -2.24 -10.10
C LEU A 82 -8.30 -3.76 -10.24
N ASP A 83 -7.27 -4.42 -10.79
CA ASP A 83 -7.22 -5.86 -10.94
C ASP A 83 -5.78 -6.40 -10.88
N GLY A 84 -5.68 -7.73 -10.79
CA GLY A 84 -4.44 -8.49 -10.76
C GLY A 84 -4.00 -9.05 -12.10
N LYS A 85 -4.43 -8.44 -13.20
CA LYS A 85 -4.07 -8.95 -14.53
C LYS A 85 -2.64 -8.58 -14.87
N ARG A 86 -2.01 -9.46 -15.64
CA ARG A 86 -0.65 -9.27 -16.18
C ARG A 86 -0.46 -7.90 -16.83
N ASN A 87 -1.42 -7.44 -17.64
CA ASN A 87 -1.28 -6.17 -18.37
C ASN A 87 -1.27 -4.97 -17.42
N THR A 88 -2.13 -4.98 -16.40
CA THR A 88 -2.17 -3.95 -15.35
C THR A 88 -0.84 -3.93 -14.59
N LEU A 89 -0.34 -5.09 -14.20
CA LEU A 89 0.94 -5.25 -13.51
C LEU A 89 2.13 -4.76 -14.33
N LEU A 90 2.23 -5.19 -15.60
CA LEU A 90 3.31 -4.77 -16.49
C LEU A 90 3.28 -3.26 -16.69
N SER A 91 2.10 -2.67 -16.89
CA SER A 91 1.97 -1.21 -17.02
C SER A 91 2.46 -0.47 -15.78
N ILE A 92 2.17 -0.98 -14.57
CA ILE A 92 2.66 -0.37 -13.33
C ILE A 92 4.19 -0.46 -13.26
N ILE A 93 4.75 -1.65 -13.49
CA ILE A 93 6.20 -1.88 -13.46
C ILE A 93 6.90 -0.96 -14.47
N GLU A 94 6.41 -0.89 -15.71
CA GLU A 94 6.97 -0.06 -16.78
C GLU A 94 6.88 1.43 -16.50
N ASN A 95 5.92 1.89 -15.69
CA ASN A 95 5.76 3.30 -15.35
C ASN A 95 6.56 3.70 -14.10
N HIS A 96 6.79 2.77 -13.18
CA HIS A 96 7.26 3.07 -11.83
C HIS A 96 8.59 2.40 -11.44
N VAL A 97 9.06 1.40 -12.17
CA VAL A 97 10.32 0.69 -11.90
C VAL A 97 11.28 0.87 -13.07
N GLU A 98 12.47 1.40 -12.83
CA GLU A 98 13.52 1.50 -13.84
C GLU A 98 14.27 0.17 -13.98
N ILE A 99 14.17 -0.43 -15.18
CA ILE A 99 14.78 -1.71 -15.54
C ILE A 99 15.86 -1.41 -16.59
N ARG A 100 17.03 -0.93 -16.17
CA ARG A 100 18.20 -0.74 -17.05
C ARG A 100 19.50 -0.98 -16.31
#